data_AF-Q4KP05-F1
#
_entry.id   AF-Q4KP05-F1
#
_cell.length_a   1.000
_cell.length_b   1.000
_cell.length_c   1.000
_cell.angle_alpha   90.00
_cell.angle_beta   90.00
_cell.angle_gamma   90.00
#
_symmetry.space_group_name_H-M   'P 1'
#
loop_
_entity.id
_entity.type
_entity.pdbx_description
1 polymer ?
#
loop_
_entity_poly.entity_id
_entity_poly.type
_entity_poly.pdbx_seq_one_letter_code
_entity_poly.pdbx_strand_id
1 'polypeptide(L)'
;MWIKWIATLVAFGALVQSAVACPSQCSCSGTTVNCEGKRLASVPAGIPTTTQTLWLGNNQITKLEPGVFDSLTQLTYLGLHVNQLKSIPRGAFDNLKSLTHIWLYNNPWDCECSDILYLKNWIVQHASIVNLRGHGGVDNVKCSGTNTPVRAVTEASTSPSKCPGYVATTTTPTTTTPEFIPETTTSPQPVITTQKPKHLMNFNCTSILERKNDGGDCGKPACTTLLNCANFLSCLCSTCALCRKR
;
A
#
# COMPACT_ATOMS: atom_id res chain seq x y z
N MET A 1 77.09 -12.25 6.25
CA MET A 1 76.52 -10.89 6.46
C MET A 1 76.34 -10.29 5.07
N TRP A 2 75.18 -9.89 4.54
CA TRP A 2 73.86 -9.59 5.11
C TRP A 2 72.74 -9.95 4.13
N ILE A 3 71.55 -9.93 4.69
CA ILE A 3 70.27 -10.50 4.30
C ILE A 3 69.68 -9.93 2.98
N LYS A 4 68.98 -10.84 2.29
CA LYS A 4 68.11 -10.66 1.13
C LYS A 4 67.07 -9.54 1.37
N TRP A 5 66.93 -8.61 0.43
CA TRP A 5 65.78 -7.72 0.37
C TRP A 5 64.57 -8.50 -0.14
N ILE A 6 63.70 -8.93 0.79
CA ILE A 6 62.39 -9.49 0.46
C ILE A 6 61.50 -8.33 0.04
N ALA A 7 61.06 -8.36 -1.22
CA ALA A 7 59.94 -7.57 -1.70
C ALA A 7 58.66 -8.06 -1.03
N THR A 8 58.21 -7.37 0.01
CA THR A 8 56.84 -7.54 0.55
C THR A 8 55.97 -6.46 -0.07
N LEU A 9 55.45 -6.78 -1.26
CA LEU A 9 54.33 -6.08 -1.87
C LEU A 9 53.08 -6.53 -1.11
N VAL A 10 52.79 -5.90 0.03
CA VAL A 10 51.48 -6.05 0.66
C VAL A 10 50.52 -5.26 -0.21
N ALA A 11 49.93 -5.94 -1.18
CA ALA A 11 48.70 -5.49 -1.80
C ALA A 11 47.67 -5.36 -0.68
N PHE A 12 47.52 -4.15 -0.15
CA PHE A 12 46.28 -3.78 0.49
C PHE A 12 45.22 -3.87 -0.59
N GLY A 13 44.58 -5.04 -0.69
CA GLY A 13 43.22 -5.14 -1.16
C GLY A 13 42.39 -4.27 -0.24
N ALA A 14 42.41 -2.95 -0.48
CA ALA A 14 41.36 -2.09 -0.03
C ALA A 14 40.11 -2.71 -0.61
N LEU A 15 39.35 -3.35 0.27
CA LEU A 15 37.92 -3.54 0.10
C LEU A 15 37.44 -2.29 -0.61
N VAL A 16 37.04 -2.41 -1.86
CA VAL A 16 36.18 -1.42 -2.48
C VAL A 16 34.90 -1.58 -1.68
N GLN A 17 34.85 -0.95 -0.51
CA GLN A 17 33.61 -0.61 0.13
C GLN A 17 32.93 0.18 -0.98
N SER A 18 31.96 -0.44 -1.66
CA SER A 18 31.08 0.27 -2.56
C SER A 18 30.51 1.39 -1.72
N ALA A 19 31.13 2.57 -1.79
CA ALA A 19 30.66 3.74 -1.12
C ALA A 19 29.29 3.94 -1.74
N VAL A 20 28.24 3.60 -1.00
CA VAL A 20 26.87 3.76 -1.46
C VAL A 20 26.74 5.26 -1.68
N ALA A 21 26.86 5.65 -2.94
CA ALA A 21 27.21 7.01 -3.28
C ALA A 21 26.02 7.92 -2.95
N CYS A 22 26.32 9.09 -2.41
CA CYS A 22 25.31 10.13 -2.25
C CYS A 22 24.74 10.48 -3.65
N PRO A 23 23.42 10.57 -3.84
CA PRO A 23 22.87 11.05 -5.10
C PRO A 23 23.49 12.40 -5.47
N SER A 24 23.89 12.57 -6.73
CA SER A 24 24.72 13.72 -7.17
C SER A 24 24.08 15.09 -6.96
N GLN A 25 22.75 15.14 -6.88
CA GLN A 25 21.98 16.37 -6.66
C GLN A 25 21.75 16.66 -5.17
N CYS A 26 22.14 15.74 -4.29
CA CYS A 26 21.89 15.78 -2.86
C CYS A 26 23.17 15.94 -2.06
N SER A 27 23.02 16.22 -0.77
CA SER A 27 24.11 16.27 0.19
C SER A 27 23.85 15.23 1.28
N CYS A 28 24.84 14.39 1.56
CA CYS A 28 24.69 13.30 2.52
C CYS A 28 25.64 13.50 3.70
N SER A 29 25.14 13.25 4.91
CA SER A 29 25.92 13.28 6.15
C SER A 29 25.43 12.18 7.07
N GLY A 30 26.29 11.22 7.38
CA GLY A 30 25.90 9.99 8.08
C GLY A 30 24.78 9.26 7.34
N THR A 31 23.66 9.01 8.03
CA THR A 31 22.44 8.38 7.49
C THR A 31 21.40 9.39 6.99
N THR A 32 21.77 10.67 6.88
CA THR A 32 20.90 11.73 6.35
C THR A 32 21.21 12.00 4.89
N VAL A 33 20.17 12.01 4.06
CA VAL A 33 20.20 12.39 2.65
C VAL A 33 19.34 13.65 2.49
N ASN A 34 19.98 14.78 2.23
CA ASN A 34 19.32 16.06 2.02
C ASN A 34 19.27 16.43 0.53
N CYS A 35 18.07 16.40 -0.03
CA CYS A 35 17.76 16.75 -1.40
C CYS A 35 16.77 17.94 -1.48
N GLU A 36 16.61 18.70 -0.40
CA GLU A 36 15.64 19.78 -0.29
C GLU A 36 16.04 21.01 -1.14
N GLY A 37 15.07 21.64 -1.80
CA GLY A 37 15.32 22.87 -2.56
C GLY A 37 16.17 22.69 -3.83
N LYS A 38 16.28 21.46 -4.36
CA LYS A 38 17.16 21.11 -5.49
C LYS A 38 16.45 21.11 -6.85
N ARG A 39 15.19 21.57 -6.90
CA ARG A 39 14.35 21.61 -8.12
C ARG A 39 14.18 20.24 -8.78
N LEU A 40 14.12 19.19 -7.96
CA LEU A 40 13.98 17.82 -8.45
C LEU A 40 12.59 17.60 -9.04
N ALA A 41 12.54 17.00 -10.22
CA ALA A 41 11.29 16.58 -10.87
C ALA A 41 10.83 15.17 -10.43
N SER A 42 11.74 14.39 -9.85
CA SER A 42 11.52 13.02 -9.37
C SER A 42 12.43 12.72 -8.19
N VAL A 43 12.16 11.62 -7.48
CA VAL A 43 13.05 11.11 -6.43
C VAL A 43 14.37 10.67 -7.06
N PRO A 44 15.54 11.10 -6.54
CA PRO A 44 16.84 10.67 -7.08
C PRO A 44 17.06 9.17 -6.92
N ALA A 45 17.68 8.56 -7.94
CA ALA A 45 18.11 7.17 -7.85
C ALA A 45 19.31 7.01 -6.91
N GLY A 46 19.52 5.79 -6.41
CA GLY A 46 20.72 5.45 -5.64
C GLY A 46 20.73 6.00 -4.21
N ILE A 47 19.57 6.28 -3.61
CA ILE A 47 19.48 6.62 -2.19
C ILE A 47 20.00 5.43 -1.36
N PRO A 48 20.99 5.62 -0.47
CA PRO A 48 21.51 4.53 0.34
C PRO A 48 20.44 3.84 1.18
N THR A 49 20.42 2.51 1.24
CA THR A 49 19.45 1.74 2.05
C THR A 49 19.66 1.90 3.56
N THR A 50 20.79 2.47 3.96
CA THR A 50 21.10 2.88 5.34
C THR A 50 20.51 4.23 5.73
N THR A 51 19.81 4.90 4.81
CA THR A 51 19.21 6.22 5.06
C THR A 51 18.14 6.14 6.14
N GLN A 52 18.28 6.99 7.17
CA GLN A 52 17.30 7.18 8.23
C GLN A 52 16.50 8.47 8.03
N THR A 53 17.11 9.49 7.42
CA THR A 53 16.48 10.78 7.20
C THR A 53 16.57 11.17 5.74
N LEU A 54 15.43 11.34 5.07
CA LEU A 54 15.34 11.72 3.67
C LEU A 54 14.52 13.01 3.52
N TRP A 55 15.19 14.08 3.10
CA TRP A 55 14.57 15.38 2.82
C TRP A 55 14.41 15.58 1.33
N LEU A 56 13.18 15.49 0.84
CA LEU A 56 12.79 15.78 -0.55
C LEU A 56 11.85 16.99 -0.64
N GLY A 57 11.71 17.75 0.45
CA GLY A 57 10.83 18.92 0.49
C GLY A 57 11.26 20.03 -0.47
N ASN A 58 10.37 20.98 -0.73
CA ASN A 58 10.65 22.17 -1.54
C ASN A 58 11.26 21.82 -2.93
N ASN A 59 10.62 20.88 -3.63
CA ASN A 59 11.02 20.42 -4.96
C ASN A 59 9.83 20.49 -5.93
N GLN A 60 9.96 19.89 -7.10
CA GLN A 60 8.95 19.89 -8.18
C GLN A 60 8.52 18.45 -8.51
N ILE A 61 8.56 17.56 -7.51
CA ILE A 61 8.24 16.14 -7.70
C ILE A 61 6.75 16.00 -7.97
N THR A 62 6.41 15.45 -9.13
CA THR A 62 5.02 15.34 -9.61
C THR A 62 4.39 13.98 -9.31
N LYS A 63 5.22 12.94 -9.26
CA LYS A 63 4.81 11.57 -8.95
C LYS A 63 5.94 10.82 -8.26
N LEU A 64 5.55 9.79 -7.52
CA LEU A 64 6.46 8.77 -7.02
C LEU A 64 6.35 7.54 -7.92
N GLU A 65 7.47 6.91 -8.22
CA GLU A 65 7.44 5.61 -8.89
C GLU A 65 7.03 4.51 -7.89
N PRO A 66 6.27 3.49 -8.32
CA PRO A 66 5.93 2.35 -7.46
C PRO A 66 7.20 1.73 -6.85
N GLY A 67 7.17 1.49 -5.54
CA GLY A 67 8.28 0.86 -4.81
C GLY A 67 9.53 1.73 -4.62
N VAL A 68 9.48 3.03 -4.93
CA VAL A 68 10.65 3.93 -4.82
C VAL A 68 11.27 3.99 -3.41
N PHE A 69 10.51 3.66 -2.37
CA PHE A 69 10.98 3.65 -0.99
C PHE A 69 11.09 2.25 -0.38
N ASP A 70 10.85 1.18 -1.15
CA ASP A 70 10.78 -0.19 -0.62
C ASP A 70 12.08 -0.63 0.07
N SER A 71 13.22 -0.19 -0.45
CA SER A 71 14.53 -0.52 0.12
C SER A 71 14.95 0.35 1.31
N LEU A 72 14.17 1.38 1.66
CA LEU A 72 14.50 2.35 2.72
C LEU A 72 13.85 1.96 4.07
N THR A 73 13.99 0.70 4.46
CA THR A 73 13.32 0.14 5.66
C THR A 73 13.78 0.77 6.99
N GLN A 74 14.94 1.43 6.99
CA GLN A 74 15.51 2.14 8.14
C GLN A 74 15.05 3.60 8.24
N LEU A 75 14.20 4.06 7.32
CA LEU A 75 13.77 5.46 7.27
C LEU A 75 12.89 5.82 8.48
N THR A 76 13.30 6.85 9.21
CA THR A 76 12.60 7.40 10.38
C THR A 76 11.96 8.75 10.08
N TYR A 77 12.56 9.54 9.18
CA TYR A 77 12.10 10.86 8.76
C TYR A 77 11.98 10.94 7.23
N LEU A 78 10.80 11.32 6.74
CA LEU A 78 10.53 11.52 5.31
C LEU A 78 9.86 12.88 5.05
N GLY A 79 10.59 13.79 4.40
CA GLY A 79 10.05 15.08 3.96
C GLY A 79 9.63 15.05 2.50
N LEU A 80 8.33 15.18 2.21
CA LEU A 80 7.77 15.31 0.86
C LEU A 80 6.94 16.60 0.69
N HIS A 81 6.93 17.47 1.70
CA HIS A 81 6.17 18.71 1.71
C HIS A 81 6.64 19.69 0.65
N VAL A 82 5.76 20.59 0.19
CA VAL A 82 6.10 21.62 -0.82
C VAL A 82 6.65 20.94 -2.09
N ASN A 83 5.81 20.11 -2.70
CA ASN A 83 6.06 19.43 -3.98
C ASN A 83 4.80 19.53 -4.85
N GLN A 84 4.75 18.77 -5.96
CA GLN A 84 3.65 18.76 -6.92
C GLN A 84 2.94 17.40 -6.96
N LEU A 85 2.97 16.65 -5.86
CA LEU A 85 2.37 15.32 -5.76
C LEU A 85 0.84 15.42 -5.78
N LYS A 86 0.21 14.60 -6.62
CA LYS A 86 -1.25 14.50 -6.73
C LYS A 86 -1.81 13.28 -6.01
N SER A 87 -1.05 12.20 -5.95
CA SER A 87 -1.40 10.96 -5.25
C SER A 87 -0.13 10.26 -4.79
N ILE A 88 -0.28 9.18 -4.04
CA ILE A 88 0.81 8.29 -3.65
C ILE A 88 0.50 6.90 -4.24
N PRO A 89 1.44 6.26 -4.97
CA PRO A 89 1.25 4.91 -5.45
C PRO A 89 0.90 3.95 -4.33
N ARG A 90 0.00 3.02 -4.61
CA ARG A 90 -0.40 1.99 -3.65
C ARG A 90 0.83 1.25 -3.14
N GLY A 91 0.96 1.20 -1.82
CA GLY A 91 2.02 0.48 -1.14
C GLY A 91 3.34 1.23 -0.96
N ALA A 92 3.48 2.47 -1.48
CA ALA A 92 4.75 3.19 -1.46
C ALA A 92 5.34 3.44 -0.06
N PHE A 93 4.52 3.39 1.00
CA PHE A 93 4.95 3.54 2.40
C PHE A 93 4.91 2.24 3.21
N ASP A 94 4.50 1.12 2.61
CA ASP A 94 4.19 -0.10 3.36
C ASP A 94 5.44 -0.72 4.00
N ASN A 95 6.61 -0.55 3.38
CA ASN A 95 7.89 -1.07 3.88
C ASN A 95 8.61 -0.13 4.86
N LEU A 96 8.08 1.08 5.09
CA LEU A 96 8.68 2.09 5.97
C LEU A 96 8.32 1.84 7.44
N LYS A 97 8.67 0.66 7.97
CA LYS A 97 8.27 0.20 9.31
C LYS A 97 8.87 1.03 10.45
N SER A 98 9.98 1.71 10.20
CA SER A 98 10.68 2.54 11.19
C SER A 98 10.23 4.01 11.19
N LEU A 99 9.24 4.37 10.36
CA LEU A 99 8.87 5.76 10.12
C LEU A 99 8.20 6.39 11.36
N THR A 100 8.71 7.55 11.78
CA THR A 100 8.19 8.27 12.95
C THR A 100 7.71 9.68 12.60
N HIS A 101 8.17 10.23 11.47
CA HIS A 101 7.79 11.56 11.02
C HIS A 101 7.69 11.57 9.49
N ILE A 102 6.57 12.06 9.00
CA ILE A 102 6.36 12.32 7.58
C ILE A 102 5.71 13.68 7.37
N TRP A 103 6.21 14.44 6.39
CA TRP A 103 5.63 15.73 6.02
C TRP A 103 5.10 15.71 4.59
N LEU A 104 3.80 15.97 4.44
CA LEU A 104 3.03 15.84 3.20
C LEU A 104 2.26 17.12 2.82
N TYR A 105 2.29 18.14 3.69
CA TYR A 105 1.59 19.41 3.47
C TYR A 105 2.11 20.15 2.23
N ASN A 106 1.32 21.09 1.71
CA ASN A 106 1.64 21.87 0.50
C ASN A 106 1.96 20.98 -0.71
N ASN A 107 1.09 20.02 -1.00
CA ASN A 107 1.06 19.28 -2.26
C ASN A 107 -0.36 19.38 -2.85
N PRO A 108 -0.51 19.44 -4.18
CA PRO A 108 -1.81 19.55 -4.85
C PRO A 108 -2.51 18.18 -4.94
N TRP A 109 -2.88 17.60 -3.79
CA TRP A 109 -3.51 16.29 -3.71
C TRP A 109 -4.81 16.23 -4.53
N ASP A 110 -4.87 15.36 -5.53
CA ASP A 110 -6.03 15.15 -6.40
C ASP A 110 -7.00 14.20 -5.71
N CYS A 111 -8.00 14.78 -5.06
CA CYS A 111 -9.02 14.04 -4.32
C CYS A 111 -10.21 13.59 -5.17
N GLU A 112 -10.22 13.89 -6.47
CA GLU A 112 -11.24 13.41 -7.38
C GLU A 112 -10.87 12.05 -7.99
N CYS A 113 -9.57 11.82 -8.21
CA CYS A 113 -9.03 10.55 -8.64
C CYS A 113 -9.04 9.50 -7.49
N SER A 114 -9.44 8.27 -7.80
CA SER A 114 -9.49 7.16 -6.83
C SER A 114 -8.12 6.74 -6.26
N ASP A 115 -7.00 7.08 -6.91
CA ASP A 115 -5.66 6.76 -6.42
C ASP A 115 -5.34 7.43 -5.08
N ILE A 116 -6.07 8.50 -4.72
CA ILE A 116 -5.93 9.17 -3.43
C ILE A 116 -6.29 8.26 -2.24
N LEU A 117 -7.09 7.21 -2.47
CA LEU A 117 -7.62 6.36 -1.40
C LEU A 117 -6.53 5.65 -0.61
N TYR A 118 -5.40 5.29 -1.25
CA TYR A 118 -4.25 4.75 -0.54
C TYR A 118 -3.73 5.75 0.50
N LEU A 119 -3.43 6.98 0.07
CA LEU A 119 -2.94 8.02 0.96
C LEU A 119 -3.95 8.34 2.06
N LYS A 120 -5.23 8.51 1.70
CA LYS A 120 -6.32 8.78 2.65
C LYS A 120 -6.37 7.72 3.76
N ASN A 121 -6.31 6.43 3.41
CA ASN A 121 -6.37 5.36 4.40
C ASN A 121 -5.08 5.30 5.22
N TRP A 122 -3.92 5.48 4.59
CA TRP A 122 -2.63 5.43 5.26
C TRP A 122 -2.48 6.54 6.31
N ILE A 123 -2.83 7.80 5.99
CA ILE A 123 -2.72 8.92 6.94
C ILE A 123 -3.71 8.84 8.09
N VAL A 124 -4.86 8.17 7.91
CA VAL A 124 -5.82 7.90 8.99
C VAL A 124 -5.24 6.89 9.98
N GLN A 125 -4.61 5.82 9.47
CA GLN A 125 -4.00 4.79 10.32
C GLN A 125 -2.72 5.29 11.02
N HIS A 126 -2.00 6.23 10.42
CA HIS A 126 -0.71 6.72 10.90
C HIS A 126 -0.75 8.21 11.32
N ALA A 127 -1.91 8.68 11.79
CA ALA A 127 -2.13 10.10 12.08
C ALA A 127 -1.12 10.69 13.08
N SER A 128 -0.59 9.87 14.00
CA SER A 128 0.37 10.28 15.04
C SER A 128 1.78 10.60 14.52
N ILE A 129 2.09 10.34 13.25
CA ILE A 129 3.41 10.61 12.64
C ILE A 129 3.34 11.62 11.48
N VAL A 130 2.13 12.03 11.07
CA VAL A 130 1.89 12.90 9.92
C VAL A 130 1.92 14.38 10.32
N ASN A 131 2.75 15.17 9.64
CA ASN A 131 2.90 16.63 9.79
C ASN A 131 2.98 17.09 11.26
N LEU A 132 3.81 16.41 12.05
CA LEU A 132 4.06 16.75 13.46
C LEU A 132 4.78 18.10 13.63
N ARG A 133 5.05 18.50 14.87
CA ARG A 133 5.86 19.69 15.22
C ARG A 133 5.30 21.02 14.71
N GLY A 134 3.99 21.21 14.83
CA GLY A 134 3.32 22.47 14.47
C GLY A 134 2.91 22.58 13.00
N HIS A 135 3.08 21.53 12.20
CA HIS A 135 2.69 21.51 10.78
C HIS A 135 1.23 21.07 10.53
N GLY A 136 0.35 21.17 11.54
CA GLY A 136 -1.10 20.99 11.41
C GLY A 136 -1.60 19.53 11.33
N GLY A 137 -0.72 18.55 11.50
CA GLY A 137 -1.11 17.15 11.60
C GLY A 137 -1.75 16.58 10.32
N VAL A 138 -2.55 15.53 10.50
CA VAL A 138 -3.27 14.85 9.41
C VAL A 138 -4.21 15.79 8.62
N ASP A 139 -4.75 16.83 9.26
CA ASP A 139 -5.68 17.78 8.63
C ASP A 139 -5.00 18.73 7.64
N ASN A 140 -3.67 18.84 7.74
CA ASN A 140 -2.89 19.66 6.82
C ASN A 140 -2.40 18.92 5.57
N VAL A 141 -2.89 17.69 5.36
CA VAL A 141 -2.86 17.03 4.04
C VAL A 141 -4.16 17.39 3.33
N LYS A 142 -4.12 18.36 2.42
CA LYS A 142 -5.33 19.01 1.87
C LYS A 142 -5.53 18.75 0.39
N CYS A 143 -6.76 18.49 0.00
CA CYS A 143 -7.19 18.36 -1.38
C CYS A 143 -6.98 19.65 -2.15
N SER A 144 -6.45 19.53 -3.37
CA SER A 144 -6.33 20.64 -4.32
C SER A 144 -7.71 21.22 -4.64
N GLY A 145 -7.78 22.54 -4.80
CA GLY A 145 -9.01 23.29 -5.09
C GLY A 145 -9.94 23.47 -3.89
N THR A 146 -10.31 22.39 -3.20
CA THR A 146 -11.29 22.47 -2.09
C THR A 146 -10.67 22.82 -0.74
N ASN A 147 -9.35 22.61 -0.56
CA ASN A 147 -8.63 22.73 0.71
C ASN A 147 -9.21 21.88 1.86
N THR A 148 -10.03 20.88 1.54
CA THR A 148 -10.56 19.94 2.53
C THR A 148 -9.49 18.92 2.92
N PRO A 149 -9.49 18.37 4.14
CA PRO A 149 -8.53 17.33 4.52
C PRO A 149 -8.71 16.06 3.68
N VAL A 150 -7.61 15.52 3.16
CA VAL A 150 -7.60 14.24 2.40
C VAL A 150 -8.23 13.11 3.21
N ARG A 151 -8.08 13.11 4.54
CA ARG A 151 -8.69 12.10 5.41
C ARG A 151 -10.23 12.08 5.39
N ALA A 152 -10.87 13.16 4.93
CA ALA A 152 -12.32 13.29 4.83
C ALA A 152 -12.88 12.78 3.48
N VAL A 153 -12.01 12.41 2.53
CA VAL A 153 -12.42 11.87 1.23
C VAL A 153 -13.10 10.52 1.41
N THR A 154 -14.22 10.35 0.73
CA THR A 154 -14.99 9.10 0.68
C THR A 154 -14.77 8.39 -0.65
N GLU A 155 -14.90 7.07 -0.70
CA GLU A 155 -14.77 6.32 -1.96
C GLU A 155 -15.78 6.79 -3.01
N ALA A 156 -17.01 7.09 -2.58
CA ALA A 156 -18.09 7.59 -3.44
C ALA A 156 -17.80 8.99 -4.05
N SER A 157 -16.94 9.80 -3.44
CA SER A 157 -16.53 11.10 -3.99
C SER A 157 -15.38 11.00 -5.01
N THR A 158 -14.80 9.82 -5.18
CA THR A 158 -13.68 9.57 -6.11
C THR A 158 -14.11 8.73 -7.31
N SER A 159 -13.35 8.76 -8.41
CA SER A 159 -13.57 7.87 -9.55
C SER A 159 -12.26 7.54 -10.28
N PRO A 160 -12.06 6.29 -10.75
CA PRO A 160 -10.95 5.94 -11.64
C PRO A 160 -10.97 6.75 -12.94
N SER A 161 -12.16 7.10 -13.45
CA SER A 161 -12.30 7.88 -14.69
C SER A 161 -11.75 9.31 -14.59
N LYS A 162 -11.56 9.82 -13.37
CA LYS A 162 -10.96 11.13 -13.11
C LYS A 162 -9.44 11.08 -12.91
N CYS A 163 -8.84 9.89 -12.96
CA CYS A 163 -7.41 9.71 -12.79
C CYS A 163 -6.62 9.97 -14.09
N PRO A 164 -5.41 10.55 -14.00
CA PRO A 164 -4.52 10.67 -15.15
C PRO A 164 -4.22 9.31 -15.78
N GLY A 165 -4.32 9.21 -17.11
CA GLY A 165 -4.00 7.98 -17.83
C GLY A 165 -5.06 6.88 -17.73
N TYR A 166 -6.25 7.17 -17.19
CA TYR A 166 -7.37 6.23 -17.25
C TYR A 166 -7.73 5.92 -18.70
N VAL A 167 -7.63 4.64 -19.07
CA VAL A 167 -8.17 4.10 -20.31
C VAL A 167 -9.43 3.34 -19.95
N ALA A 168 -10.57 3.76 -20.49
CA ALA A 168 -11.81 3.02 -20.30
C ALA A 168 -11.63 1.61 -20.89
N THR A 169 -11.56 0.59 -20.05
CA THR A 169 -11.70 -0.79 -20.52
C THR A 169 -13.13 -0.97 -20.98
N THR A 170 -13.34 -0.79 -22.28
CA THR A 170 -14.57 -1.24 -22.94
C THR A 170 -14.53 -2.76 -22.93
N THR A 171 -15.00 -3.38 -21.85
CA THR A 171 -15.45 -4.77 -21.95
C THR A 171 -16.70 -4.74 -22.81
N THR A 172 -16.51 -4.84 -24.12
CA THR A 172 -17.56 -5.25 -25.03
C THR A 172 -18.11 -6.55 -24.45
N PRO A 173 -19.41 -6.66 -24.13
CA PRO A 173 -19.98 -7.94 -23.80
C PRO A 173 -19.82 -8.80 -25.05
N THR A 174 -18.86 -9.71 -25.06
CA THR A 174 -18.83 -10.77 -26.07
C THR A 174 -20.08 -11.59 -25.81
N THR A 175 -21.13 -11.33 -26.59
CA THR A 175 -22.24 -12.25 -26.75
C THR A 175 -21.65 -13.51 -27.39
N THR A 176 -21.12 -14.40 -26.57
CA THR A 176 -20.87 -15.78 -26.98
C THR A 176 -22.22 -16.40 -27.24
N THR A 177 -22.62 -16.38 -28.51
CA THR A 177 -23.63 -17.30 -29.03
C THR A 177 -23.19 -18.71 -28.62
N PRO A 178 -23.99 -19.47 -27.85
CA PRO A 178 -23.64 -20.83 -27.52
C PRO A 178 -23.56 -21.63 -28.82
N GLU A 179 -22.35 -22.06 -29.16
CA GLU A 179 -22.08 -22.95 -30.29
C GLU A 179 -22.78 -24.29 -30.00
N PHE A 180 -23.78 -24.61 -30.81
CA PHE A 180 -24.50 -25.88 -30.72
C PHE A 180 -23.56 -26.99 -31.20
N ILE A 181 -22.90 -27.68 -30.27
CA ILE A 181 -22.10 -28.86 -30.58
C ILE A 181 -23.08 -29.98 -30.97
N PRO A 182 -23.01 -30.55 -32.18
CA PRO A 182 -23.80 -31.73 -32.50
C PRO A 182 -23.26 -32.93 -31.71
N GLU A 183 -24.11 -33.51 -30.86
CA GLU A 183 -23.81 -34.75 -30.13
C GLU A 183 -23.63 -35.92 -31.11
N THR A 184 -22.38 -36.34 -31.34
CA THR A 184 -22.10 -37.64 -31.97
C THR A 184 -22.35 -38.76 -30.97
N THR A 185 -23.42 -39.50 -31.21
CA THR A 185 -23.81 -40.71 -30.49
C THR A 185 -22.72 -41.78 -30.63
N THR A 186 -22.02 -42.09 -29.54
CA THR A 186 -21.14 -43.27 -29.48
C THR A 186 -21.57 -44.15 -28.31
N SER A 187 -21.84 -45.42 -28.64
CA SER A 187 -22.32 -46.48 -27.75
C SER A 187 -21.34 -46.78 -26.59
N PRO A 188 -21.82 -47.15 -25.39
CA PRO A 188 -20.98 -47.35 -24.21
C PRO A 188 -20.23 -48.70 -24.21
N GLN A 189 -18.94 -48.67 -23.88
CA GLN A 189 -18.16 -49.84 -23.47
C GLN A 189 -18.03 -49.93 -21.93
N PRO A 190 -17.87 -51.14 -21.36
CA PRO A 190 -18.06 -51.39 -19.94
C PRO A 190 -16.87 -50.94 -19.07
N VAL A 191 -17.26 -50.54 -17.86
CA VAL A 191 -16.46 -50.06 -16.74
C VAL A 191 -15.59 -51.18 -16.13
N ILE A 192 -14.31 -50.89 -15.88
CA ILE A 192 -13.52 -51.60 -14.86
C ILE A 192 -13.13 -50.59 -13.78
N THR A 193 -13.63 -50.87 -12.59
CA THR A 193 -13.53 -50.09 -11.36
C THR A 193 -12.21 -50.34 -10.65
N THR A 194 -11.49 -49.27 -10.29
CA THR A 194 -10.61 -49.27 -9.11
C THR A 194 -10.81 -47.96 -8.33
N GLN A 195 -11.27 -48.10 -7.09
CA GLN A 195 -11.64 -47.05 -6.15
C GLN A 195 -10.45 -46.36 -5.49
N LYS A 196 -10.67 -45.11 -5.01
CA LYS A 196 -10.45 -44.59 -3.62
C LYS A 196 -9.95 -43.12 -3.62
N PRO A 197 -10.27 -42.26 -2.62
CA PRO A 197 -11.56 -41.99 -1.96
C PRO A 197 -11.97 -40.49 -2.04
N LYS A 198 -13.27 -40.21 -1.89
CA LYS A 198 -13.84 -38.87 -1.65
C LYS A 198 -13.60 -38.44 -0.21
N HIS A 199 -13.38 -37.14 0.01
CA HIS A 199 -13.75 -36.50 1.28
C HIS A 199 -14.79 -35.41 0.99
N LEU A 200 -15.97 -35.63 1.54
CA LEU A 200 -17.16 -34.79 1.47
C LEU A 200 -17.23 -34.00 2.79
N MET A 201 -17.41 -32.68 2.75
CA MET A 201 -17.95 -31.93 3.88
C MET A 201 -19.06 -31.03 3.34
N ASN A 202 -20.29 -31.55 3.44
CA ASN A 202 -21.52 -30.79 3.43
C ASN A 202 -21.61 -30.01 4.75
N PHE A 203 -21.92 -28.72 4.72
CA PHE A 203 -22.44 -28.03 5.89
C PHE A 203 -23.95 -27.89 5.75
N ASN A 204 -24.65 -28.67 6.57
CA ASN A 204 -26.08 -28.60 6.80
C ASN A 204 -26.31 -27.72 8.04
N CYS A 205 -27.04 -26.62 7.90
CA CYS A 205 -27.51 -25.85 9.05
C CYS A 205 -28.75 -26.54 9.61
N THR A 206 -28.64 -27.17 10.77
CA THR A 206 -29.80 -27.64 11.52
C THR A 206 -29.56 -27.52 13.03
N SER A 207 -30.57 -26.99 13.71
CA SER A 207 -30.81 -26.95 15.16
C SER A 207 -29.87 -26.10 16.04
N ILE A 208 -30.34 -24.93 16.46
CA ILE A 208 -30.38 -24.59 17.89
C ILE A 208 -31.79 -24.09 18.22
N LEU A 209 -32.32 -24.69 19.28
CA LEU A 209 -33.69 -24.65 19.77
C LEU A 209 -34.15 -23.29 20.27
N GLU A 210 -35.46 -23.11 20.17
CA GLU A 210 -36.24 -22.12 20.92
C GLU A 210 -35.88 -22.15 22.42
N ARG A 211 -35.63 -20.97 23.00
CA ARG A 211 -36.11 -20.67 24.35
C ARG A 211 -36.80 -19.32 24.36
N LYS A 212 -38.07 -19.38 24.71
CA LYS A 212 -38.95 -18.27 25.10
C LYS A 212 -38.48 -17.71 26.45
N ASN A 213 -38.73 -16.42 26.60
CA ASN A 213 -39.01 -15.67 27.83
C ASN A 213 -37.91 -14.78 28.45
N ASP A 214 -38.31 -13.50 28.52
CA ASP A 214 -38.13 -12.50 29.59
C ASP A 214 -36.89 -11.60 29.58
N GLY A 215 -37.10 -10.41 28.99
CA GLY A 215 -36.75 -9.11 29.60
C GLY A 215 -35.28 -8.70 29.68
N GLY A 216 -34.90 -7.69 28.87
CA GLY A 216 -33.89 -6.71 29.28
C GLY A 216 -32.65 -6.55 28.39
N ASP A 217 -32.51 -5.31 27.90
CA ASP A 217 -31.30 -4.55 27.57
C ASP A 217 -30.50 -4.85 26.28
N CYS A 218 -30.53 -3.88 25.36
CA CYS A 218 -29.70 -3.83 24.16
C CYS A 218 -28.30 -3.29 24.50
N GLY A 219 -27.46 -4.13 25.10
CA GLY A 219 -26.06 -3.85 25.36
C GLY A 219 -25.19 -3.90 24.08
N LYS A 220 -24.30 -2.91 23.94
CA LYS A 220 -23.35 -2.64 22.84
C LYS A 220 -22.54 -3.88 22.37
N PRO A 221 -22.13 -3.96 21.09
CA PRO A 221 -21.10 -4.93 20.69
C PRO A 221 -19.73 -4.50 21.21
N ALA A 222 -19.19 -5.27 22.17
CA ALA A 222 -17.78 -5.27 22.52
C ALA A 222 -17.11 -6.44 21.78
N CYS A 223 -16.19 -6.16 20.86
CA CYS A 223 -15.25 -7.16 20.35
C CYS A 223 -14.07 -7.24 21.33
N THR A 224 -14.02 -8.27 22.17
CA THR A 224 -12.82 -8.63 22.93
C THR A 224 -12.15 -9.85 22.32
N THR A 225 -10.84 -9.68 22.09
CA THR A 225 -9.79 -10.67 21.82
C THR A 225 -9.44 -11.00 20.36
N LEU A 226 -8.15 -10.80 20.06
CA LEU A 226 -7.41 -11.09 18.84
C LEU A 226 -7.39 -12.59 18.51
N LEU A 227 -7.60 -12.92 17.24
CA LEU A 227 -6.99 -14.08 16.62
C LEU A 227 -6.34 -13.64 15.30
N ASN A 228 -5.04 -13.94 15.17
CA ASN A 228 -4.22 -13.69 14.00
C ASN A 228 -4.81 -14.40 12.77
N CYS A 229 -5.32 -13.64 11.80
CA CYS A 229 -5.55 -14.14 10.44
C CYS A 229 -4.29 -13.88 9.60
N ALA A 230 -3.36 -14.84 9.63
CA ALA A 230 -2.46 -15.05 8.51
C ALA A 230 -3.27 -15.75 7.41
N ASN A 231 -3.32 -15.13 6.23
CA ASN A 231 -3.68 -15.71 4.93
C ASN A 231 -4.95 -16.56 4.88
N PHE A 232 -6.07 -16.01 4.41
CA PHE A 232 -6.84 -16.54 3.28
C PHE A 232 -8.06 -15.62 3.00
N LEU A 233 -8.43 -15.60 1.72
CA LEU A 233 -9.46 -14.78 1.06
C LEU A 233 -10.82 -14.69 1.77
N SER A 234 -11.41 -13.50 1.66
CA SER A 234 -12.84 -13.14 1.78
C SER A 234 -13.48 -13.09 3.19
N CYS A 235 -13.65 -11.87 3.71
CA CYS A 235 -14.76 -11.54 4.60
C CYS A 235 -15.67 -10.55 3.86
N LEU A 236 -16.70 -11.08 3.18
CA LEU A 236 -17.92 -10.34 2.89
C LEU A 236 -18.79 -10.45 4.15
N CYS A 237 -19.12 -9.33 4.78
CA CYS A 237 -20.30 -9.27 5.64
C CYS A 237 -21.27 -8.28 5.01
N SER A 238 -22.26 -8.83 4.31
CA SER A 238 -23.38 -8.12 3.70
C SER A 238 -24.16 -7.31 4.73
N THR A 239 -24.56 -6.11 4.32
CA THR A 239 -25.62 -5.34 4.96
C THR A 239 -26.97 -6.06 4.85
N CYS A 240 -27.75 -6.05 5.93
CA CYS A 240 -29.21 -6.27 5.95
C CYS A 240 -29.73 -5.76 7.31
N ALA A 241 -30.86 -5.10 7.49
CA ALA A 241 -31.77 -4.34 6.65
C ALA A 241 -32.64 -3.52 7.64
N LEU A 242 -33.19 -2.40 7.19
CA LEU A 242 -34.10 -1.53 7.95
C LEU A 242 -35.26 -2.29 8.61
N CYS A 243 -35.47 -2.08 9.91
CA CYS A 243 -36.69 -2.50 10.59
C CYS A 243 -37.72 -1.35 10.54
N ARG A 244 -38.78 -1.49 9.73
CA ARG A 244 -39.94 -0.59 9.69
C ARG A 244 -41.07 -1.24 10.50
N LYS A 245 -41.65 -0.55 11.48
CA LYS A 245 -42.90 -0.98 12.13
C LYS A 245 -44.08 -0.09 11.71
N ARG A 246 -45.21 -0.74 11.41
CA ARG A 246 -46.56 -0.18 11.47
C ARG A 246 -46.96 -0.03 12.93
#